data_AF-A0A0W0ZER0-F1
#
_entry.id   AF-A0A0W0ZER0-F1
#
_cell.length_a   1.000
_cell.length_b   1.000
_cell.length_c   1.000
_cell.angle_alpha   90.00
_cell.angle_beta   90.00
_cell.angle_gamma   90.00
#
_symmetry.space_group_name_H-M   'P 1'
#
loop_
_entity.id
_entity.type
_entity.pdbx_description
1 polymer ?
#
loop_
_entity_poly.entity_id
_entity_poly.type
_entity_poly.pdbx_seq_one_letter_code
_entity_poly.pdbx_strand_id
1 'polypeptide(L)' 'MRSDIANWEEILERYKTSGLTQVEFCKRNNLVLNHFLYRWHEKSKALKVVQIRQFLPEERLKVIHPSNPLF' A
#
# COMPACT_ATOMS: atom_id res chain seq x y z
N MET A 1 -21.07 -11.10 -20.32
CA MET A 1 -20.75 -10.30 -19.12
C MET A 1 -19.25 -10.15 -19.07
N ARG A 2 -18.71 -8.95 -19.32
CA ARG A 2 -17.27 -8.72 -19.22
C ARG A 2 -16.92 -8.81 -17.74
N SER A 3 -16.12 -9.80 -17.38
CA SER A 3 -15.52 -9.91 -16.06
C SER A 3 -14.51 -8.77 -15.96
N ASP A 4 -14.96 -7.61 -15.44
CA ASP A 4 -14.12 -6.47 -15.11
C ASP A 4 -13.10 -6.91 -14.05
N ILE A 5 -11.98 -7.44 -14.52
CA ILE A 5 -10.73 -7.46 -13.76
C ILE A 5 -10.39 -5.99 -13.58
N ALA A 6 -10.97 -5.38 -12.54
CA ALA A 6 -10.84 -3.97 -12.25
C ALA A 6 -9.36 -3.62 -12.24
N ASN A 7 -8.93 -2.86 -13.25
CA ASN A 7 -7.57 -2.36 -13.31
C ASN A 7 -7.42 -1.29 -12.23
N TRP A 8 -7.09 -1.72 -11.02
CA TRP A 8 -6.98 -0.86 -9.86
C TRP A 8 -5.96 0.25 -10.08
N GLU A 9 -4.95 0.05 -10.92
CA GLU A 9 -3.99 1.10 -11.26
C GLU A 9 -4.68 2.27 -11.94
N GLU A 10 -5.48 1.99 -12.96
CA GLU A 10 -6.25 3.01 -13.68
C GLU A 10 -7.29 3.70 -12.78
N ILE A 11 -7.96 2.94 -11.91
CA ILE A 11 -8.91 3.50 -10.94
C ILE A 11 -8.21 4.47 -9.98
N LEU A 12 -7.02 4.11 -9.49
CA LEU A 12 -6.25 4.95 -8.59
C LEU A 12 -5.67 6.18 -9.30
N GLU A 13 -5.29 6.08 -10.57
CA GLU A 13 -4.85 7.22 -11.38
C GLU A 13 -6.00 8.20 -11.65
N ARG A 14 -7.17 7.69 -12.04
CA ARG A 14 -8.40 8.48 -12.17
C ARG A 14 -8.76 9.17 -10.85
N TYR A 15 -8.59 8.49 -9.72
CA TYR A 15 -8.81 9.11 -8.41
C TYR A 15 -7.85 10.29 -8.18
N LYS A 16 -6.54 10.12 -8.43
CA LYS A 16 -5.53 11.17 -8.25
C LYS A 16 -5.83 12.43 -9.07
N THR A 17 -6.36 12.29 -10.28
CA THR A 17 -6.68 13.42 -11.16
C THR A 17 -8.08 13.99 -10.90
N SER A 18 -8.95 13.26 -10.23
CA SER A 18 -10.34 13.69 -9.98
C SER A 18 -10.49 14.85 -9.00
N GLY A 19 -9.52 15.05 -8.09
CA GLY A 19 -9.63 16.02 -7.00
C GLY A 19 -10.76 15.73 -6.00
N LEU A 20 -11.41 14.57 -6.10
CA LEU A 20 -12.49 14.17 -5.20
C LEU A 20 -11.94 13.57 -3.91
N THR A 21 -12.74 13.62 -2.85
CA THR A 21 -12.46 12.79 -1.67
C THR A 21 -12.67 11.31 -2.00
N GLN A 22 -11.99 10.42 -1.29
CA GLN A 22 -12.10 8.96 -1.50
C GLN A 22 -13.55 8.48 -1.40
N VAL A 23 -14.34 9.06 -0.50
CA VAL A 23 -15.75 8.73 -0.30
C VAL A 23 -16.59 9.12 -1.52
N GLU A 24 -16.40 10.33 -2.04
CA GLU A 24 -17.11 10.81 -3.22
C GLU A 24 -16.73 10.03 -4.48
N PHE A 25 -15.44 9.74 -4.64
CA PHE A 25 -14.95 8.95 -5.75
C PHE A 25 -15.53 7.53 -5.72
N CYS A 26 -15.57 6.89 -4.54
CA CYS A 26 -16.16 5.57 -4.38
C CYS A 26 -17.67 5.57 -4.68
N LYS A 27 -18.39 6.57 -4.17
CA LYS A 27 -19.83 6.73 -4.46
C LYS A 27 -20.12 6.89 -5.96
N ARG A 28 -19.34 7.71 -6.67
CA ARG A 28 -19.52 7.95 -8.11
C ARG A 28 -19.18 6.74 -8.99
N ASN A 29 -18.18 5.96 -8.59
CA ASN A 29 -17.71 4.81 -9.37
C ASN A 29 -18.29 3.47 -8.88
N ASN A 30 -19.28 3.50 -7.99
CA ASN A 30 -19.89 2.31 -7.38
C ASN A 30 -18.85 1.36 -6.73
N LEU A 31 -17.83 1.95 -6.09
CA LEU A 31 -16.77 1.21 -5.42
C LEU A 31 -17.07 1.06 -3.93
N VAL A 32 -16.68 -0.08 -3.36
CA VAL A 32 -16.70 -0.29 -1.92
C VAL A 32 -15.51 0.45 -1.30
N LEU A 33 -15.81 1.41 -0.42
CA LEU A 33 -14.79 2.27 0.21
C LEU A 33 -13.69 1.47 0.91
N ASN A 34 -14.05 0.45 1.67
CA ASN A 34 -13.06 -0.40 2.37
C ASN A 34 -12.10 -1.10 1.40
N HIS A 35 -12.61 -1.56 0.26
CA HIS A 35 -11.79 -2.22 -0.76
C HIS A 35 -10.85 -1.23 -1.44
N PHE A 36 -11.36 -0.03 -1.76
CA PHE A 36 -10.56 1.07 -2.32
C PHE A 36 -9.44 1.49 -1.36
N LEU A 37 -9.75 1.68 -0.06
CA LEU A 37 -8.77 2.05 0.96
C LEU A 37 -7.67 1.00 1.09
N TYR A 38 -8.04 -0.29 1.14
CA TYR A 38 -7.06 -1.38 1.21
C TYR A 38 -6.07 -1.31 0.03
N ARG A 39 -6.57 -1.17 -1.19
CA ARG A 39 -5.75 -1.06 -2.42
C ARG A 39 -4.86 0.19 -2.43
N TRP A 40 -5.40 1.32 -1.98
CA TRP A 40 -4.65 2.57 -1.86
C TRP A 40 -3.50 2.46 -0.85
N HIS A 41 -3.74 1.81 0.30
CA HIS A 41 -2.74 1.57 1.33
C HIS A 41 -1.67 0.57 0.88
N GLU A 42 -2.03 -0.51 0.18
CA GLU A 42 -1.08 -1.46 -0.40
C GLU A 42 -0.11 -0.78 -1.38
N LYS A 43 -0.62 0.06 -2.29
CA LYS A 43 0.23 0.81 -3.24
C LYS A 43 1.12 1.81 -2.51
N SER A 44 0.62 2.45 -1.46
CA SER A 44 1.40 3.38 -0.63
C SER A 44 2.51 2.68 0.17
N LYS A 45 2.28 1.44 0.65
CA LYS A 45 3.30 0.61 1.29
C LYS A 45 4.40 0.19 0.31
N ALA A 46 4.02 -0.18 -0.92
CA ALA A 46 4.99 -0.50 -1.98
C ALA A 46 5.96 0.67 -2.24
N LEU A 47 5.47 1.92 -2.25
CA LEU A 47 6.33 3.10 -2.40
C LEU A 47 7.29 3.31 -1.22
N LYS A 48 6.86 3.04 0.02
CA LYS A 48 7.73 3.12 1.20
C LYS A 48 8.83 2.03 1.20
N VAL A 49 8.50 0.82 0.76
CA VAL A 49 9.47 -0.29 0.69
C VAL A 49 10.55 -0.02 -0.37
N VAL A 50 10.18 0.55 -1.53
CA VAL A 50 11.15 0.92 -2.57
C VAL A 50 12.14 1.98 -2.06
N GLN A 51 11.64 2.98 -1.33
CA GLN A 51 12.51 4.03 -0.78
C GLN A 51 13.44 3.53 0.33
N ILE A 52 12.98 2.61 1.20
CA ILE A 52 13.81 2.03 2.26
C ILE A 52 14.88 1.08 1.68
N ARG A 53 14.57 0.33 0.62
CA ARG A 53 15.52 -0.61 -0.01
C ARG A 53 16.70 0.07 -0.71
N GLN A 54 16.56 1.32 -1.15
CA GLN A 54 17.67 2.07 -1.74
C GLN A 54 18.62 2.67 -0.69
N PHE A 55 18.27 2.61 0.60
CA PHE A 55 19.00 3.30 1.68
C PHE A 55 19.38 2.41 2.87
N LEU A 56 19.29 1.08 2.74
CA LEU A 56 19.72 0.17 3.81
C LEU A 56 21.07 -0.47 3.44
N PRO A 57 22.21 0.01 3.98
CA PRO A 57 23.43 -0.80 3.99
C PRO A 57 23.14 -2.08 4.79
N GLU A 58 23.64 -3.22 4.30
CA GLU A 58 23.36 -4.60 4.74
C GLU A 58 23.79 -4.95 6.19
N GLU A 59 24.09 -3.97 7.03
CA GLU A 59 24.82 -4.12 8.30
C GLU A 59 23.95 -3.84 9.53
N ARG A 60 22.71 -4.36 9.62
CA ARG A 60 21.99 -4.48 10.91
C ARG A 60 21.13 -5.74 11.04
N LEU A 61 21.68 -6.89 10.66
CA LEU A 61 21.27 -8.19 11.20
C LEU A 61 22.41 -8.77 12.05
N LYS A 62 22.74 -8.07 13.13
CA LYS A 62 23.47 -8.67 14.25
C LYS A 62 22.76 -8.31 15.56
N VAL A 63 22.58 -9.37 16.36
CA VAL A 63 22.25 -9.39 17.79
C VAL A 63 20.77 -9.29 18.14
N ILE A 64 20.09 -10.44 18.12
CA ILE A 64 19.55 -11.00 19.37
C ILE A 64 19.95 -12.48 19.41
N HIS A 65 21.18 -12.74 19.88
CA HIS A 65 21.55 -14.05 20.40
C HIS A 65 20.92 -14.15 21.79
N PRO A 66 20.07 -15.16 22.09
CA PRO A 66 19.69 -15.43 23.48
C PRO A 66 20.86 -16.17 24.15
N SER A 67 21.93 -15.45 24.45
CA SER A 67 22.90 -15.91 25.45
C SER A 67 22.39 -15.47 26.81
N ASN A 68 21.84 -16.45 27.52
CA ASN A 68 21.74 -16.55 28.97
C ASN A 68 22.90 -15.82 29.68
N PRO A 69 22.61 -15.01 30.71
CA PRO A 69 23.35 -15.19 31.96
C PRO A 69 22.44 -15.12 33.19
N LEU A 70 22.44 -16.23 33.94
CA LEU A 70 22.49 -16.32 35.40
C LEU A 70 22.01 -15.08 36.17
N PHE A 71 20.79 -15.13 36.70
CA PHE A 71 20.45 -14.77 38.09
C PHE A 71 19.16 -15.49 38.50
#